data_AF-G3M6T2-F1
#
_entry.id   AF-G3M6T2-F1
#
_cell.length_a   1.000
_cell.length_b   1.000
_cell.length_c   1.000
_cell.angle_alpha   90.00
_cell.angle_beta   90.00
_cell.angle_gamma   90.00
#
_symmetry.space_group_name_H-M   'P 1'
#
loop_
_entity.id
_entity.type
_entity.pdbx_description
1 polymer ?
#
loop_
_entity_poly.entity_id
_entity_poly.type
_entity_poly.pdbx_seq_one_letter_code
_entity_poly.pdbx_strand_id
1 'polypeptide(L)'
;KIYVMSVVCKNNKKVTFRCTEKDLVGDVPEARYGHSLDVVYSRGKSMGVLFGGRAYIPSAQRITEKWNSVADCLPHIFLVDFEFGCSTSYILPELQDGLSFHVSIARNDTVYILGGHSLANNIRPANLYRIRVDLPLGSPAVNCTILP
;
A
#
# COMPACT_ATOMS: atom_id res chain seq x y z
N LYS A 1 11.61 -0.34 -2.76
CA LYS A 1 12.43 -0.81 -1.63
C LYS A 1 11.59 -0.81 -0.36
N ILE A 2 11.83 -1.76 0.54
CA ILE A 2 11.22 -1.78 1.87
C ILE A 2 12.32 -1.68 2.92
N TYR A 3 12.05 -0.96 3.99
CA TYR A 3 12.96 -0.81 5.11
C TYR A 3 12.33 -1.43 6.35
N VAL A 4 12.94 -2.50 6.85
CA VAL A 4 12.52 -3.15 8.09
C VAL A 4 13.26 -2.49 9.25
N MET A 5 12.51 -1.81 10.09
CA MET A 5 13.02 -1.14 11.28
C MET A 5 12.80 -2.02 12.51
N SER A 6 13.87 -2.33 13.25
CA SER A 6 13.79 -3.12 14.48
C SER A 6 14.64 -2.52 15.60
N VAL A 7 14.27 -2.82 16.85
CA VAL A 7 15.11 -2.53 18.03
C VAL A 7 16.12 -3.66 18.18
N VAL A 8 17.40 -3.33 18.32
CA VAL A 8 18.48 -4.31 18.53
C VAL A 8 18.76 -4.51 20.01
N CYS A 9 18.90 -3.41 20.75
CA CYS A 9 19.13 -3.45 22.19
C CYS A 9 18.64 -2.16 22.87
N LYS A 10 18.46 -2.24 24.19
CA LYS A 10 18.06 -1.12 25.05
C LYS A 10 18.87 -1.16 26.35
N ASN A 11 19.83 -0.24 26.50
CA ASN A 11 20.69 -0.14 27.68
C ASN A 11 20.51 1.23 28.33
N ASN A 12 20.17 1.29 29.62
CA ASN A 12 20.00 2.55 30.36
C ASN A 12 19.13 3.59 29.62
N LYS A 13 17.97 3.15 29.09
CA LYS A 13 17.05 3.96 28.25
C LYS A 13 17.60 4.42 26.89
N LYS A 14 18.86 4.14 26.55
CA LYS A 14 19.40 4.30 25.19
C LYS A 14 18.98 3.13 24.32
N VAL A 15 18.29 3.41 23.21
CA VAL A 15 17.80 2.40 22.26
C VAL A 15 18.66 2.44 21.01
N THR A 16 19.09 1.28 20.53
CA THR A 16 19.77 1.14 19.23
C THR A 16 18.84 0.45 18.25
N PHE A 17 18.64 1.06 17.08
CA PHE A 17 17.82 0.53 16.00
C PHE A 17 18.69 -0.10 14.91
N ARG A 18 18.10 -1.02 14.15
CA ARG A 18 18.61 -1.53 12.89
C ARG A 18 17.59 -1.27 11.81
N CYS A 19 18.06 -0.71 10.70
CA CYS A 19 17.31 -0.62 9.45
C CYS A 19 17.89 -1.63 8.49
N THR A 20 17.07 -2.54 7.98
CA THR A 20 17.47 -3.48 6.94
C THR A 20 16.70 -3.17 5.68
N GLU A 21 17.43 -2.83 4.61
CA GLU A 21 16.86 -2.69 3.28
C GLU A 21 16.52 -4.09 2.74
N LYS A 22 15.29 -4.23 2.22
CA LYS A 22 14.84 -5.38 1.45
C LYS A 22 14.40 -4.92 0.07
N ASP A 23 14.92 -5.59 -0.93
CA ASP A 23 14.43 -5.47 -2.29
C ASP A 23 13.08 -6.16 -2.45
N LEU A 24 12.30 -5.65 -3.39
CA LEU A 24 11.04 -6.25 -3.78
C LEU A 24 11.18 -6.87 -5.17
N VAL A 25 10.55 -8.03 -5.35
CA VAL A 25 10.47 -8.75 -6.63
C VAL A 25 9.01 -9.02 -7.00
N GLY A 26 8.74 -9.32 -8.27
CA GLY A 26 7.38 -9.52 -8.79
C GLY A 26 6.75 -8.21 -9.28
N ASP A 27 5.47 -8.00 -8.95
CA ASP A 27 4.72 -6.81 -9.34
C ASP A 27 5.06 -5.65 -8.40
N VAL A 28 6.24 -5.06 -8.59
CA VAL A 28 6.73 -3.99 -7.70
C VAL A 28 5.97 -2.69 -7.98
N PRO A 29 5.33 -2.06 -6.97
CA PRO A 29 4.69 -0.76 -7.16
C PRO A 29 5.74 0.30 -7.50
N GLU A 30 5.37 1.25 -8.36
CA GLU A 30 6.22 2.39 -8.65
C GLU A 30 6.49 3.24 -7.40
N ALA A 31 7.59 4.01 -7.44
CA ALA A 31 7.93 4.93 -6.36
C ALA A 31 6.85 5.99 -6.15
N ARG A 32 6.26 6.01 -4.96
CA ARG A 32 5.08 6.82 -4.63
C ARG A 32 5.08 7.31 -3.19
N TYR A 33 4.30 8.34 -2.91
CA TYR A 33 4.12 8.92 -1.58
C TYR A 33 2.63 9.17 -1.29
N GLY A 34 2.26 9.33 -0.01
CA GLY A 34 0.85 9.49 0.38
C GLY A 34 0.01 8.22 0.19
N HIS A 35 0.66 7.06 0.05
CA HIS A 35 0.04 5.73 0.08
C HIS A 35 -0.04 5.24 1.53
N SER A 36 -0.75 4.14 1.75
CA SER A 36 -0.74 3.42 3.03
C SER A 36 -0.18 2.00 2.87
N LEU A 37 0.33 1.46 3.97
CA LEU A 37 0.79 0.08 4.09
C LEU A 37 0.32 -0.46 5.44
N ASP A 38 -0.46 -1.52 5.42
CA ASP A 38 -0.96 -2.21 6.61
C ASP A 38 -0.53 -3.67 6.61
N VAL A 39 -0.48 -4.29 7.80
CA VAL A 39 -0.22 -5.73 7.93
C VAL A 39 -1.51 -6.44 8.31
N VAL A 40 -1.87 -7.46 7.53
CA VAL A 40 -3.01 -8.35 7.82
C VAL A 40 -2.53 -9.72 8.24
N TYR A 41 -3.39 -10.44 8.97
CA TYR A 41 -3.16 -11.79 9.45
C TYR A 41 -4.34 -12.68 9.07
N SER A 42 -4.07 -13.75 8.33
CA SER A 42 -5.07 -14.73 7.92
C SER A 42 -4.49 -16.15 8.04
N ARG A 43 -5.22 -17.04 8.73
CA ARG A 43 -4.85 -18.46 8.90
C ARG A 43 -3.41 -18.69 9.40
N GLY A 44 -2.93 -17.81 10.29
CA GLY A 44 -1.58 -17.88 10.87
C GLY A 44 -0.46 -17.30 9.98
N LYS A 45 -0.79 -16.80 8.79
CA LYS A 45 0.14 -16.10 7.89
C LYS A 45 -0.06 -14.59 8.00
N SER A 46 0.99 -13.81 7.77
CA SER A 46 0.93 -12.36 7.66
C SER A 46 1.25 -11.89 6.24
N MET A 47 0.70 -10.75 5.84
CA MET A 47 0.93 -10.15 4.54
C MET A 47 0.82 -8.63 4.64
N GLY A 48 1.68 -7.89 3.93
CA GLY A 48 1.55 -6.45 3.75
C GLY A 48 0.49 -6.13 2.70
N VAL A 49 -0.34 -5.12 2.93
CA VAL A 49 -1.33 -4.60 1.98
C VAL A 49 -1.00 -3.14 1.72
N LEU A 50 -0.56 -2.85 0.50
CA LEU A 50 -0.22 -1.49 0.05
C LEU A 50 -1.28 -0.97 -0.91
N PHE A 51 -1.73 0.27 -0.69
CA PHE A 51 -2.72 0.92 -1.55
C PHE A 51 -2.48 2.42 -1.75
N GLY A 52 -2.77 2.88 -2.96
CA GLY A 52 -2.91 4.29 -3.31
C GLY A 52 -1.59 5.04 -3.43
N GLY A 53 -1.66 6.35 -3.19
CA GLY A 53 -0.56 7.30 -3.27
C GLY A 53 -0.40 7.98 -4.63
N ARG A 54 0.54 8.91 -4.67
CA ARG A 54 0.91 9.69 -5.86
C ARG A 54 2.33 9.40 -6.28
N ALA A 55 2.53 9.48 -7.58
CA ALA A 55 3.83 9.42 -8.21
C ALA A 55 4.00 10.65 -9.12
N TYR A 56 5.25 10.93 -9.47
CA TYR A 56 5.51 11.82 -10.60
C TYR A 56 4.90 11.25 -11.87
N ILE A 57 4.53 12.12 -12.81
CA ILE A 57 4.05 11.68 -14.11
C ILE A 57 5.06 10.72 -14.78
N PRO A 58 4.59 9.70 -15.53
CA PRO A 58 5.45 8.71 -16.17
C PRO A 58 6.54 9.36 -17.01
N SER A 59 7.70 8.70 -17.11
CA SER A 59 8.88 9.22 -17.82
C SER A 59 8.57 9.68 -19.25
N ALA A 60 7.72 8.95 -19.97
CA ALA A 60 7.30 9.28 -21.34
C ALA A 60 6.51 10.61 -21.45
N GLN A 61 5.94 11.09 -20.36
CA GLN A 61 5.14 12.33 -20.30
C GLN A 61 5.84 13.45 -19.51
N ARG A 62 7.02 13.18 -18.95
CA ARG A 62 7.73 14.10 -18.06
C ARG A 62 8.60 15.07 -18.84
N ILE A 63 8.12 16.30 -18.96
CA ILE A 63 8.84 17.44 -19.54
C ILE A 63 9.34 18.38 -18.45
N THR A 64 10.27 19.27 -18.77
CA THR A 64 10.90 20.20 -17.84
C THR A 64 9.90 21.15 -17.16
N GLU A 65 8.88 21.60 -17.89
CA GLU A 65 7.83 22.51 -17.40
C GLU A 65 6.88 21.80 -16.43
N LYS A 66 6.76 20.48 -16.54
CA LYS A 66 5.92 19.62 -15.68
C LYS A 66 6.77 18.67 -14.82
N TRP A 67 8.03 19.02 -14.58
CA TRP A 67 8.97 18.13 -13.92
C TRP A 67 8.50 17.67 -12.54
N ASN A 68 7.86 18.58 -11.81
CA ASN A 68 7.32 18.34 -10.46
C ASN A 68 5.84 17.97 -10.45
N SER A 69 5.21 17.79 -11.61
CA SER A 69 3.81 17.38 -11.68
C SER A 69 3.63 15.93 -11.26
N VAL A 70 2.55 15.68 -10.52
CA VAL A 70 2.21 14.37 -9.96
C VAL A 70 0.82 13.95 -10.43
N ALA A 71 0.58 12.64 -10.42
CA ALA A 71 -0.72 12.02 -10.62
C ALA A 71 -0.96 11.00 -9.49
N ASP A 72 -2.23 10.69 -9.19
CA ASP A 72 -2.49 9.50 -8.38
C ASP A 72 -2.05 8.25 -9.15
N CYS A 73 -1.53 7.28 -8.40
CA CYS A 73 -1.19 5.98 -8.95
C CYS A 73 -2.46 5.20 -9.31
N LEU A 74 -2.29 4.18 -10.16
CA LEU A 74 -3.38 3.24 -10.44
C LEU A 74 -3.92 2.61 -9.15
N PRO A 75 -5.25 2.41 -9.03
CA PRO A 75 -5.92 1.94 -7.81
C PRO A 75 -5.75 0.42 -7.60
N HIS A 76 -4.53 -0.09 -7.76
CA HIS A 76 -4.19 -1.48 -7.51
C HIS A 76 -3.89 -1.72 -6.03
N ILE A 77 -4.28 -2.90 -5.54
CA ILE A 77 -3.82 -3.42 -4.25
C ILE A 77 -2.56 -4.24 -4.48
N PHE A 78 -1.52 -3.99 -3.70
CA PHE A 78 -0.32 -4.82 -3.71
C PHE A 78 -0.26 -5.64 -2.43
N LEU A 79 -0.18 -6.96 -2.58
CA LEU A 79 0.16 -7.86 -1.49
C LEU A 79 1.68 -8.02 -1.45
N VAL A 80 2.27 -7.78 -0.28
CA VAL A 80 3.72 -7.78 -0.07
C VAL A 80 4.09 -8.79 1.01
N ASP A 81 4.79 -9.84 0.59
CA ASP A 81 5.38 -10.83 1.49
C ASP A 81 6.72 -10.29 2.01
N PHE A 82 6.80 -10.00 3.32
CA PHE A 82 8.02 -9.47 3.93
C PHE A 82 9.09 -10.53 4.20
N GLU A 83 8.76 -11.82 4.19
CA GLU A 83 9.72 -12.91 4.39
C GLU A 83 10.63 -12.99 3.15
N PHE A 84 10.02 -13.14 1.98
CA PHE A 84 10.70 -13.33 0.70
C PHE A 84 10.88 -12.04 -0.12
N GLY A 85 10.17 -10.95 0.21
CA GLY A 85 10.19 -9.71 -0.56
C GLY A 85 9.37 -9.79 -1.85
N CYS A 86 8.39 -10.70 -1.94
CA CYS A 86 7.57 -10.87 -3.12
C CYS A 86 6.38 -9.91 -3.11
N SER A 87 6.09 -9.27 -4.24
CA SER A 87 4.94 -8.39 -4.44
C SER A 87 4.03 -8.95 -5.53
N THR A 88 2.72 -8.89 -5.31
CA THR A 88 1.70 -9.28 -6.31
C THR A 88 0.60 -8.24 -6.34
N SER A 89 0.23 -7.80 -7.54
CA SER A 89 -0.79 -6.77 -7.74
C SER A 89 -2.17 -7.36 -8.01
N TYR A 90 -3.20 -6.69 -7.51
CA TYR A 90 -4.60 -7.06 -7.67
C TYR A 90 -5.40 -5.84 -8.14
N ILE A 91 -6.16 -6.03 -9.21
CA ILE A 91 -7.11 -5.04 -9.74
C ILE A 91 -8.48 -5.41 -9.19
N LEU A 92 -9.12 -4.48 -8.47
CA LEU A 92 -10.41 -4.70 -7.85
C LEU A 92 -11.45 -3.75 -8.48
N PRO A 93 -12.59 -4.26 -8.97
CA PRO A 93 -13.58 -3.46 -9.71
C PRO A 93 -14.26 -2.38 -8.85
N GLU A 94 -14.21 -2.47 -7.53
CA GLU A 94 -14.76 -1.44 -6.64
C GLU A 94 -13.85 -0.20 -6.55
N LEU A 95 -12.57 -0.33 -6.93
CA LEU A 95 -11.57 0.74 -6.84
C LEU A 95 -11.30 1.32 -8.24
N GLN A 96 -12.05 2.37 -8.59
CA GLN A 96 -12.00 2.98 -9.92
C GLN A 96 -11.02 4.15 -10.03
N ASP A 97 -10.97 4.99 -9.00
CA ASP A 97 -10.13 6.18 -8.98
C ASP A 97 -8.88 5.97 -8.11
N GLY A 98 -7.77 6.57 -8.55
CA GLY A 98 -6.59 6.73 -7.71
C GLY A 98 -6.92 7.57 -6.45
N LEU A 99 -6.35 7.16 -5.32
CA LEU A 99 -6.59 7.76 -4.01
C LEU A 99 -5.28 7.95 -3.26
N SER A 100 -5.15 9.10 -2.60
CA SER A 100 -3.97 9.46 -1.82
C SER A 100 -4.34 10.13 -0.52
N PHE A 101 -3.45 10.07 0.47
CA PHE A 101 -3.64 10.66 1.80
C PHE A 101 -4.92 10.18 2.49
N HIS A 102 -5.33 8.95 2.21
CA HIS A 102 -6.40 8.25 2.94
C HIS A 102 -5.87 7.71 4.28
N VAL A 103 -6.80 7.40 5.17
CA VAL A 103 -6.51 6.66 6.40
C VAL A 103 -6.73 5.18 6.13
N SER A 104 -5.90 4.33 6.70
CA SER A 104 -6.08 2.89 6.65
C SER A 104 -6.01 2.27 8.05
N ILE A 105 -6.81 1.23 8.26
CA ILE A 105 -6.92 0.52 9.54
C ILE A 105 -6.96 -0.98 9.27
N ALA A 106 -5.91 -1.70 9.64
CA ALA A 106 -5.94 -3.16 9.68
C ALA A 106 -6.66 -3.72 10.93
N ARG A 107 -7.48 -4.73 10.70
CA ARG A 107 -8.08 -5.59 11.73
C ARG A 107 -8.08 -7.03 11.23
N ASN A 108 -7.21 -7.86 11.81
CA ASN A 108 -7.03 -9.26 11.43
C ASN A 108 -6.75 -9.42 9.93
N ASP A 109 -7.65 -10.06 9.18
CA ASP A 109 -7.55 -10.35 7.75
C ASP A 109 -8.10 -9.23 6.85
N THR A 110 -8.45 -8.08 7.43
CA THR A 110 -9.20 -7.01 6.75
C THR A 110 -8.54 -5.65 6.94
N VAL A 111 -8.47 -4.84 5.89
CA VAL A 111 -8.07 -3.43 5.92
C VAL A 111 -9.27 -2.55 5.58
N TYR A 112 -9.50 -1.51 6.37
CA TYR A 112 -10.48 -0.47 6.10
C TYR A 112 -9.76 0.77 5.59
N ILE A 113 -10.21 1.33 4.46
CA ILE A 113 -9.66 2.55 3.86
C ILE A 113 -10.72 3.64 3.88
N LEU A 114 -10.38 4.78 4.49
CA LEU A 114 -11.30 5.86 4.80
C LEU A 114 -10.84 7.18 4.20
N GLY A 115 -11.76 7.88 3.53
CA GLY A 115 -11.54 9.24 3.04
C GLY A 115 -10.48 9.31 1.94
N GLY A 116 -9.51 10.21 2.08
CA GLY A 116 -8.49 10.47 1.08
C GLY A 116 -8.86 11.54 0.06
N HIS A 117 -8.00 11.71 -0.93
CA HIS A 117 -8.14 12.71 -1.98
C HIS A 117 -7.77 12.13 -3.34
N SER A 118 -8.71 12.20 -4.28
CA SER A 118 -8.49 11.88 -5.69
C SER A 118 -8.12 13.16 -6.43
N LEU A 119 -6.90 13.21 -6.95
CA LEU A 119 -6.31 14.31 -7.73
C LEU A 119 -6.96 14.44 -9.11
N ALA A 120 -7.21 13.32 -9.79
CA ALA A 120 -7.74 13.31 -11.14
C ALA A 120 -9.09 14.04 -11.21
N ASN A 121 -9.94 13.79 -10.21
CA ASN A 121 -11.25 14.41 -10.07
C ASN A 121 -11.23 15.64 -9.15
N ASN A 122 -10.12 15.86 -8.43
CA ASN A 122 -9.95 16.90 -7.41
C ASN A 122 -11.04 16.91 -6.33
N ILE A 123 -11.39 15.71 -5.82
CA ILE A 123 -12.44 15.50 -4.81
C ILE A 123 -11.93 14.70 -3.61
N ARG A 124 -12.64 14.86 -2.48
CA ARG A 124 -12.46 14.05 -1.27
C ARG A 124 -13.70 13.18 -1.09
N PRO A 125 -13.72 11.95 -1.64
CA PRO A 125 -14.89 11.10 -1.54
C PRO A 125 -15.11 10.67 -0.08
N ALA A 126 -16.37 10.55 0.33
CA ALA A 126 -16.75 10.04 1.64
C ALA A 126 -16.83 8.49 1.67
N ASN A 127 -16.09 7.81 0.80
CA ASN A 127 -16.15 6.37 0.65
C ASN A 127 -15.38 5.65 1.77
N LEU A 128 -15.94 4.52 2.22
CA LEU A 128 -15.30 3.57 3.10
C LEU A 128 -15.13 2.24 2.37
N TYR A 129 -13.89 1.86 2.09
CA TYR A 129 -13.59 0.56 1.47
C TYR A 129 -13.17 -0.45 2.52
N ARG A 130 -13.72 -1.65 2.45
CA ARG A 130 -13.29 -2.79 3.25
C ARG A 130 -12.66 -3.82 2.33
N ILE A 131 -11.35 -4.00 2.47
CA ILE A 131 -10.53 -4.95 1.72
C ILE A 131 -10.26 -6.16 2.61
N ARG A 132 -10.73 -7.34 2.19
CA ARG A 132 -10.48 -8.60 2.89
C ARG A 132 -9.45 -9.43 2.14
N VAL A 133 -8.49 -10.00 2.86
CA VAL A 133 -7.39 -10.81 2.32
C VAL A 133 -7.42 -12.20 2.94
N ASP A 134 -7.65 -13.24 2.14
CA ASP A 134 -7.51 -14.64 2.56
C ASP A 134 -6.19 -15.23 2.05
N LEU A 135 -5.50 -15.98 2.91
CA LEU A 135 -4.19 -16.57 2.64
C LEU A 135 -4.24 -18.10 2.77
N PRO A 136 -4.85 -18.81 1.80
CA PRO A 136 -4.85 -20.27 1.79
C PRO A 136 -3.43 -20.84 1.54
N LEU A 137 -3.32 -22.16 1.38
CA LEU A 137 -2.06 -22.78 0.96
C LEU A 137 -1.69 -22.45 -0.50
N GLY A 138 -2.70 -22.14 -1.34
CA GLY A 138 -2.51 -21.69 -2.72
C GLY A 138 -2.43 -20.17 -2.85
N SER A 139 -2.94 -19.64 -3.95
CA SER A 139 -2.93 -18.21 -4.25
C SER A 139 -3.77 -17.40 -3.24
N PRO A 140 -3.30 -16.23 -2.79
CA PRO A 140 -4.11 -15.30 -2.01
C PRO A 140 -5.38 -14.88 -2.74
N ALA A 141 -6.43 -14.59 -1.98
CA ALA A 141 -7.65 -13.98 -2.48
C ALA A 141 -7.85 -12.61 -1.85
N VAL A 142 -8.17 -11.61 -2.66
CA VAL A 142 -8.45 -10.24 -2.22
C VAL A 142 -9.85 -9.87 -2.68
N ASN A 143 -10.66 -9.31 -1.78
CA ASN A 143 -12.01 -8.86 -2.08
C ASN A 143 -12.22 -7.44 -1.52
N CYS A 144 -12.85 -6.56 -2.28
CA CYS A 144 -13.22 -5.23 -1.83
C CYS A 144 -14.73 -5.11 -1.71
N THR A 145 -15.19 -4.40 -0.69
CA THR A 145 -16.60 -4.04 -0.52
C THR A 145 -16.68 -2.59 -0.10
N ILE A 146 -17.59 -1.83 -0.72
CA ILE A 146 -17.86 -0.45 -0.35
C ILE A 146 -18.89 -0.47 0.78
N LEU A 147 -18.59 0.19 1.88
CA LEU A 147 -19.50 0.35 3.02
C LEU A 147 -20.16 1.74 2.96
N PRO A 148 -21.44 1.85 3.38
CA PRO A 148 -22.16 3.11 3.44
C PRO A 148 -21.66 4.03 4.57
#